data_AF-A0A1Y3BP47-F1
#
_entry.id   AF-A0A1Y3BP47-F1
#
_cell.length_a   1.000
_cell.length_b   1.000
_cell.length_c   1.000
_cell.angle_alpha   90.00
_cell.angle_beta   90.00
_cell.angle_gamma   90.00
#
_symmetry.space_group_name_H-M   'P 1'
#
loop_
_entity.id
_entity.type
_entity.pdbx_description
1 polymer ?
#
loop_
_entity_poly.entity_id
_entity_poly.type
_entity_poly.pdbx_seq_one_letter_code
_entity_poly.pdbx_strand_id
1 'polypeptide(L)'
;MAKDFNENDRLIILNLYRTHGDHYTNFCEEFGYNPKCAREIIRHAIKSNGVELNHGEWSEEEVKKLKKVVRSLMKKLQLQSYDGIPWSRVSQKLHRSDVQCRQKFFSKSTLFKMIPKNQIDGWNEKLDIAKFIALLKKLNFPDYNMIDWDYIKEKFSSNYFNILLRKWREMRIRIPNHQHLSLYEIVDHLYKTRVLKLFGDDPEKMKEIDDFINT
;
A
#
# COMPACT_ATOMS: atom_id res chain seq x y z
N MET A 1 -20.52 -21.50 -10.00
CA MET A 1 -20.64 -20.04 -10.16
C MET A 1 -20.95 -19.46 -8.79
N ALA A 2 -20.15 -18.51 -8.30
CA ALA A 2 -20.48 -17.83 -7.04
C ALA A 2 -21.68 -16.91 -7.29
N LYS A 3 -22.75 -17.09 -6.52
CA LYS A 3 -23.95 -16.25 -6.61
C LYS A 3 -23.59 -14.85 -6.12
N ASP A 4 -23.83 -13.83 -6.92
CA ASP A 4 -23.67 -12.44 -6.49
C ASP A 4 -24.69 -12.16 -5.38
N PHE A 5 -24.19 -11.71 -4.22
CA PHE A 5 -25.02 -11.37 -3.07
C PHE A 5 -25.79 -10.08 -3.36
N ASN A 6 -27.11 -10.13 -3.25
CA ASN A 6 -27.97 -8.96 -3.39
C ASN A 6 -28.17 -8.22 -2.05
N GLU A 7 -28.81 -7.05 -2.07
CA GLU A 7 -29.07 -6.23 -0.88
C GLU A 7 -29.89 -6.98 0.19
N ASN A 8 -30.83 -7.84 -0.24
CA ASN A 8 -31.64 -8.65 0.67
C ASN A 8 -30.80 -9.72 1.39
N ASP A 9 -29.86 -10.36 0.70
CA ASP A 9 -28.97 -11.36 1.30
C ASP A 9 -28.12 -10.74 2.43
N ARG A 10 -27.72 -9.47 2.28
CA ARG A 10 -27.01 -8.72 3.32
C ARG A 10 -27.86 -8.48 4.55
N LEU A 11 -29.13 -8.10 4.36
CA LEU A 11 -30.08 -7.85 5.46
C LEU A 11 -30.37 -9.13 6.25
N ILE A 12 -30.51 -10.27 5.55
CA ILE A 12 -30.73 -11.58 6.18
C ILE A 12 -29.52 -11.95 7.04
N ILE A 13 -28.31 -11.83 6.51
CA ILE A 13 -27.07 -12.14 7.24
C ILE A 13 -26.88 -11.23 8.45
N LEU A 14 -27.22 -9.94 8.33
CA LEU A 14 -27.20 -9.00 9.44
C LEU A 14 -28.20 -9.35 10.54
N ASN A 15 -29.40 -9.81 10.15
CA ASN A 15 -30.41 -10.24 11.12
C ASN A 15 -29.98 -11.52 11.82
N LEU A 16 -29.41 -12.50 11.10
CA LEU A 16 -28.86 -13.72 11.69
C LEU A 16 -27.75 -13.41 12.70
N TYR A 17 -26.87 -12.45 12.40
CA TYR A 17 -25.87 -11.98 13.35
C TYR A 17 -26.48 -11.32 14.59
N ARG A 18 -27.51 -10.48 14.43
CA ARG A 18 -28.20 -9.84 15.56
C ARG A 18 -28.88 -10.86 16.49
N THR A 19 -29.43 -11.92 15.93
CA THR A 19 -30.17 -12.95 16.68
C THR A 19 -29.26 -14.00 17.31
N HIS A 20 -28.21 -14.42 16.60
CA HIS A 20 -27.37 -15.57 16.99
C HIS A 20 -25.92 -15.21 17.35
N GLY A 21 -25.56 -13.93 17.33
CA GLY A 21 -24.21 -13.45 17.66
C GLY A 21 -23.15 -14.10 16.79
N ASP A 22 -22.01 -14.48 17.37
CA ASP A 22 -20.88 -15.09 16.65
C ASP A 22 -21.18 -16.49 16.05
N HIS A 23 -22.26 -17.14 16.49
CA HIS A 23 -22.70 -18.44 15.98
C HIS A 23 -23.57 -18.35 14.72
N TYR A 24 -23.84 -17.15 14.20
CA TYR A 24 -24.64 -16.94 12.99
C TYR A 24 -24.14 -17.71 11.75
N THR A 25 -22.84 -18.02 11.70
CA THR A 25 -22.25 -18.77 10.57
C THR A 25 -22.80 -20.17 10.40
N ASN A 26 -23.28 -20.82 11.48
CA ASN A 26 -23.93 -22.12 11.42
C ASN A 26 -25.29 -22.03 10.69
N PHE A 27 -26.00 -20.92 10.92
CA PHE A 27 -27.28 -20.65 10.28
C PHE A 27 -27.09 -20.18 8.84
N CYS A 28 -25.97 -19.52 8.50
CA CYS A 28 -25.70 -19.11 7.12
C CYS A 28 -25.72 -20.30 6.13
N GLU A 29 -25.23 -21.47 6.54
CA GLU A 29 -25.23 -22.68 5.70
C GLU A 29 -26.66 -23.18 5.44
N GLU A 30 -27.56 -23.09 6.43
CA GLU A 30 -28.98 -23.46 6.29
C GLU A 30 -29.73 -22.58 5.28
N PHE A 31 -29.32 -21.32 5.13
CA PHE A 31 -29.83 -20.40 4.12
C PHE A 31 -29.07 -20.48 2.77
N GLY A 32 -28.12 -21.42 2.63
CA GLY A 32 -27.35 -21.63 1.40
C GLY A 32 -26.25 -20.58 1.17
N TYR A 33 -25.87 -19.82 2.19
CA TYR A 33 -24.82 -18.82 2.12
C TYR A 33 -23.47 -19.39 2.57
N ASN A 34 -22.40 -19.02 1.87
CA ASN A 34 -21.04 -19.39 2.29
C ASN A 34 -20.62 -18.64 3.57
N PRO A 35 -20.25 -19.33 4.66
CA PRO A 35 -19.86 -18.70 5.93
C PRO A 35 -18.66 -17.76 5.85
N LYS A 36 -17.77 -17.93 4.88
CA LYS A 36 -16.66 -16.99 4.63
C LYS A 36 -17.19 -15.68 4.06
N CYS A 37 -18.11 -15.74 3.11
CA CYS A 37 -18.73 -14.55 2.51
C CYS A 37 -19.60 -13.80 3.52
N ALA A 38 -20.39 -14.51 4.33
CA ALA A 38 -21.19 -13.91 5.39
C ALA A 38 -20.32 -13.17 6.43
N ARG A 39 -19.14 -13.74 6.76
CA ARG A 39 -18.14 -13.08 7.61
C ARG A 39 -17.58 -11.79 7.04
N GLU A 40 -17.33 -11.73 5.73
CA GLU A 40 -16.91 -10.48 5.10
C GLU A 40 -18.03 -9.42 5.16
N ILE A 41 -19.28 -9.80 4.88
CA ILE A 41 -20.45 -8.89 4.93
C ILE A 41 -20.60 -8.31 6.33
N ILE A 42 -20.60 -9.16 7.36
CA ILE A 42 -20.67 -8.73 8.75
C ILE A 42 -19.46 -7.89 9.15
N ARG A 43 -18.24 -8.25 8.73
CA ARG A 43 -17.05 -7.45 9.01
C ARG A 43 -17.16 -6.04 8.40
N HIS A 44 -17.69 -5.91 7.18
CA HIS A 44 -17.90 -4.62 6.54
C HIS A 44 -19.01 -3.81 7.23
N ALA A 45 -20.10 -4.45 7.64
CA ALA A 45 -21.25 -3.78 8.25
C ALA A 45 -21.08 -3.46 9.75
N ILE A 46 -20.33 -4.27 10.51
CA ILE A 46 -20.05 -4.03 11.94
C ILE A 46 -18.94 -2.99 12.10
N LYS A 47 -17.85 -3.07 11.31
CA LYS A 47 -16.78 -2.08 11.38
C LYS A 47 -17.25 -0.67 10.99
N SER A 48 -18.38 -0.54 10.31
CA SER A 48 -18.99 0.75 9.99
C SER A 48 -19.85 1.33 11.11
N ASN A 49 -20.03 0.65 12.26
CA ASN A 49 -20.73 1.18 13.43
C ASN A 49 -22.17 1.70 13.12
N GLY A 50 -22.86 1.06 12.17
CA GLY A 50 -24.19 1.48 11.70
C GLY A 50 -24.20 2.61 10.67
N VAL A 51 -23.03 3.03 10.20
CA VAL A 51 -22.87 4.03 9.14
C VAL A 51 -22.88 3.33 7.78
N GLU A 52 -23.74 3.77 6.87
CA GLU A 52 -23.70 3.32 5.47
C GLU A 52 -22.33 3.67 4.87
N LEU A 53 -21.61 2.65 4.42
CA LEU A 53 -20.34 2.83 3.74
C LEU A 53 -20.63 3.26 2.30
N ASN A 54 -20.05 4.39 1.90
CA ASN A 54 -20.14 4.84 0.53
C ASN A 54 -19.25 3.94 -0.34
N HIS A 55 -19.85 3.36 -1.39
CA HIS A 55 -19.15 2.56 -2.40
C HIS A 55 -18.96 3.29 -3.73
N GLY A 56 -19.53 4.49 -3.87
CA GLY A 56 -19.43 5.33 -5.08
C GLY A 56 -18.07 5.99 -5.24
N GLU A 57 -17.96 6.88 -6.23
CA GLU A 57 -16.72 7.60 -6.48
C GLU A 57 -16.29 8.48 -5.30
N TRP A 58 -14.99 8.69 -5.16
CA TRP A 58 -14.44 9.54 -4.11
C TRP A 58 -14.52 11.01 -4.50
N SER A 59 -15.23 11.82 -3.71
CA SER A 59 -15.26 13.27 -3.93
C SER A 59 -13.90 13.91 -3.59
N GLU A 60 -13.67 15.12 -4.10
CA GLU A 60 -12.43 15.85 -3.78
C GLU A 60 -12.34 16.22 -2.29
N GLU A 61 -13.47 16.49 -1.65
CA GLU A 61 -13.60 16.77 -0.22
C GLU A 61 -13.28 15.52 0.60
N GLU A 62 -13.80 14.35 0.22
CA GLU A 62 -13.47 13.08 0.85
C GLU A 62 -11.96 12.80 0.77
N VAL A 63 -11.35 13.03 -0.39
CA VAL A 63 -9.91 12.86 -0.59
C VAL A 63 -9.10 13.85 0.25
N LYS A 64 -9.51 15.13 0.33
CA LYS A 64 -8.87 16.13 1.21
C LYS A 64 -8.96 15.71 2.68
N LYS A 65 -10.13 15.22 3.12
CA LYS A 65 -10.36 14.73 4.48
C LYS A 65 -9.48 13.51 4.79
N LEU A 66 -9.41 12.54 3.88
CA LEU A 66 -8.54 11.36 3.98
C LEU A 66 -7.08 11.77 4.21
N LYS A 67 -6.56 12.69 3.38
CA LYS A 67 -5.20 13.22 3.49
C LYS A 67 -4.95 13.90 4.84
N LYS A 68 -5.89 14.73 5.30
CA LYS A 68 -5.78 15.46 6.58
C LYS A 68 -5.75 14.48 7.77
N VAL A 69 -6.63 13.49 7.76
CA VAL A 69 -6.71 12.46 8.81
C VAL A 69 -5.42 11.65 8.87
N VAL A 70 -4.91 11.20 7.72
CA VAL A 70 -3.66 10.44 7.65
C VAL A 70 -2.47 11.26 8.13
N ARG A 71 -2.29 12.51 7.67
CA ARG A 71 -1.21 13.40 8.14
C ARG A 71 -1.28 13.64 9.65
N SER A 72 -2.48 13.86 10.18
CA SER A 72 -2.69 14.06 11.62
C SER A 72 -2.32 12.81 12.43
N LEU A 73 -2.67 11.62 11.95
CA LEU A 73 -2.32 10.35 12.60
C LEU A 73 -0.81 10.08 12.53
N MET A 74 -0.18 10.31 11.38
CA MET A 74 1.27 10.18 11.22
C MET A 74 2.02 11.05 12.22
N LYS A 75 1.62 12.32 12.37
CA LYS A 75 2.23 13.25 13.34
C LYS A 75 1.97 12.81 14.79
N LYS A 76 0.74 12.43 15.11
CA LYS A 76 0.35 12.04 16.47
C LYS A 76 1.04 10.75 16.94
N LEU A 77 1.21 9.80 16.04
CA LEU A 77 1.82 8.49 16.31
C LEU A 77 3.33 8.47 15.99
N GLN A 78 3.92 9.61 15.61
CA GLN A 78 5.32 9.75 15.21
C GLN A 78 5.78 8.68 14.22
N LEU A 79 4.89 8.32 13.29
CA LEU A 79 5.15 7.25 12.33
C LEU A 79 6.15 7.73 11.28
N GLN A 80 7.20 6.95 11.08
CA GLN A 80 8.18 7.19 10.03
C GLN A 80 7.71 6.68 8.66
N SER A 81 6.73 5.77 8.64
CA SER A 81 6.16 5.19 7.42
C SER A 81 4.63 5.09 7.46
N TYR A 82 4.01 5.02 6.29
CA TYR A 82 2.56 4.88 6.15
C TYR A 82 2.02 3.47 6.50
N ASP A 83 2.90 2.50 6.78
CA ASP A 83 2.48 1.12 7.14
C ASP A 83 1.94 1.03 8.55
N GLY A 84 2.44 1.87 9.46
CA GLY A 84 1.97 1.94 10.84
C GLY A 84 0.63 2.65 11.00
N ILE A 85 0.01 3.12 9.91
CA ILE A 85 -1.27 3.82 9.99
C ILE A 85 -2.38 2.83 10.39
N PRO A 86 -3.07 3.06 11.51
CA PRO A 86 -4.24 2.28 11.87
C PRO A 86 -5.42 2.70 10.97
N TRP A 87 -5.59 2.03 9.83
CA TRP A 87 -6.64 2.33 8.84
C TRP A 87 -8.06 2.25 9.40
N SER A 88 -8.27 1.46 10.47
CA SER A 88 -9.52 1.44 11.23
C SER A 88 -9.86 2.80 11.86
N ARG A 89 -8.86 3.56 12.32
CA ARG A 89 -9.07 4.93 12.84
C ARG A 89 -9.30 5.94 11.73
N VAL A 90 -8.78 5.66 10.54
CA VAL A 90 -9.03 6.47 9.34
C VAL A 90 -10.48 6.29 8.89
N SER A 91 -10.93 5.03 8.78
CA SER A 91 -12.31 4.70 8.39
C SER A 91 -13.35 5.16 9.40
N GLN A 92 -13.04 5.32 10.68
CA GLN A 92 -14.00 5.93 11.62
C GLN A 92 -14.31 7.40 11.29
N LYS A 93 -13.42 8.10 10.59
CA LYS A 93 -13.58 9.53 10.26
C LYS A 93 -14.11 9.76 8.84
N LEU A 94 -14.26 8.69 8.06
CA LEU A 94 -14.74 8.72 6.69
C LEU A 94 -15.87 7.69 6.56
N HIS A 95 -16.88 7.95 5.74
CA HIS A 95 -17.95 6.97 5.49
C HIS A 95 -17.48 5.87 4.52
N ARG A 96 -16.27 5.33 4.72
CA ARG A 96 -15.54 4.42 3.83
C ARG A 96 -14.80 3.38 4.66
N SER A 97 -14.72 2.14 4.19
CA SER A 97 -14.01 1.06 4.91
C SER A 97 -12.52 1.34 5.06
N ASP A 98 -11.88 0.65 6.00
CA ASP A 98 -10.43 0.69 6.22
C ASP A 98 -9.66 0.31 4.94
N VAL A 99 -10.13 -0.72 4.22
CA VAL A 99 -9.59 -1.16 2.93
C VAL A 99 -9.74 -0.07 1.86
N GLN A 100 -10.94 0.53 1.73
CA GLN A 100 -11.19 1.60 0.75
C GLN A 100 -10.30 2.82 1.04
N CYS A 101 -10.19 3.23 2.32
CA CYS A 101 -9.34 4.34 2.74
C CYS A 101 -7.88 4.08 2.38
N ARG A 102 -7.38 2.87 2.67
CA ARG A 102 -6.00 2.47 2.35
C ARG A 102 -5.76 2.49 0.85
N GLN A 103 -6.61 1.80 0.08
CA GLN A 103 -6.48 1.72 -1.38
C GLN A 103 -6.53 3.11 -2.02
N LYS A 104 -7.48 3.97 -1.60
CA LYS A 104 -7.56 5.33 -2.13
C LYS A 104 -6.35 6.15 -1.75
N PHE A 105 -5.91 6.13 -0.50
CA PHE A 105 -4.75 6.90 -0.08
C PHE A 105 -3.51 6.57 -0.91
N PHE A 106 -3.30 5.27 -1.17
CA PHE A 106 -2.19 4.78 -1.98
C PHE A 106 -2.45 4.78 -3.49
N SER A 107 -3.63 5.22 -3.95
CA SER A 107 -3.91 5.37 -5.38
C SER A 107 -2.98 6.43 -5.97
N LYS A 108 -2.55 6.22 -7.23
CA LYS A 108 -1.68 7.17 -7.95
C LYS A 108 -2.24 8.59 -7.86
N SER A 109 -3.53 8.79 -8.16
CA SER A 109 -4.12 10.13 -8.16
C SER A 109 -4.13 10.83 -6.80
N THR A 110 -4.22 10.08 -5.69
CA THR A 110 -4.24 10.68 -4.35
C THR A 110 -2.84 11.04 -3.89
N LEU A 111 -1.87 10.14 -4.08
CA LEU A 111 -0.45 10.36 -3.77
C LEU A 111 0.17 11.46 -4.62
N PHE A 112 0.01 11.43 -5.96
CA PHE A 112 0.60 12.45 -6.84
C PHE A 112 -0.03 13.83 -6.62
N LYS A 113 -1.33 13.93 -6.28
CA LYS A 113 -1.96 15.20 -5.88
C LYS A 113 -1.56 15.69 -4.47
N MET A 114 -0.79 14.93 -3.67
CA MET A 114 -0.24 15.41 -2.38
C MET A 114 1.10 16.10 -2.53
N ILE A 115 1.81 15.82 -3.62
CA ILE A 115 3.09 16.41 -3.94
C ILE A 115 2.78 17.74 -4.62
N PRO A 116 3.29 18.88 -4.11
CA PRO A 116 3.11 20.17 -4.77
C PRO A 116 3.57 20.06 -6.23
N LYS A 117 2.79 20.60 -7.20
CA LYS A 117 3.13 20.55 -8.63
C LYS A 117 4.55 21.07 -8.93
N ASN A 118 5.01 21.99 -8.10
CA ASN A 118 6.30 22.67 -8.15
C ASN A 118 7.49 21.79 -7.69
N GLN A 119 7.21 20.59 -7.15
CA GLN A 119 8.23 19.62 -6.72
C GLN A 119 8.21 18.34 -7.56
N ILE A 120 7.31 18.23 -8.54
CA ILE A 120 7.23 17.14 -9.54
C ILE A 120 8.35 17.26 -10.59
N ASP A 121 8.99 18.43 -10.69
CA ASP A 121 10.17 18.60 -11.54
C ASP A 121 11.31 17.70 -11.03
N GLY A 122 11.58 16.63 -11.78
CA GLY A 122 12.71 15.73 -11.56
C GLY A 122 12.37 14.28 -11.20
N TRP A 123 11.12 13.93 -10.84
CA TRP A 123 10.78 12.53 -10.56
C TRP A 123 10.68 11.71 -11.84
N ASN A 124 11.60 10.76 -12.00
CA ASN A 124 11.59 9.78 -13.07
C ASN A 124 11.48 8.39 -12.45
N GLU A 125 10.25 7.85 -12.41
CA GLU A 125 9.94 6.57 -11.75
C GLU A 125 10.93 5.44 -12.10
N LYS A 126 11.33 5.30 -13.37
CA LYS A 126 12.25 4.23 -13.78
C LYS A 126 13.67 4.49 -13.27
N LEU A 127 14.15 5.72 -13.43
CA LEU A 127 15.52 6.10 -13.09
C LEU A 127 15.72 6.17 -11.57
N ASP A 128 14.76 6.72 -10.83
CA ASP A 128 14.81 6.78 -9.36
C ASP A 128 14.73 5.39 -8.74
N ILE A 129 13.93 4.48 -9.31
CA ILE A 129 13.94 3.06 -8.92
C ILE A 129 15.31 2.42 -9.19
N ALA A 130 15.93 2.72 -10.33
CA ALA A 130 17.25 2.20 -10.66
C ALA A 130 18.32 2.71 -9.70
N LYS A 131 18.33 4.02 -9.40
CA LYS A 131 19.20 4.65 -8.38
C LYS A 131 19.02 3.99 -7.02
N PHE A 132 17.78 3.77 -6.58
CA PHE A 132 17.47 3.11 -5.32
C PHE A 132 18.02 1.68 -5.25
N ILE A 133 17.82 0.88 -6.30
CA ILE A 133 18.32 -0.50 -6.37
C ILE A 133 19.85 -0.54 -6.43
N ALA A 134 20.47 0.35 -7.22
CA ALA A 134 21.92 0.47 -7.31
C ALA A 134 22.55 0.85 -5.96
N LEU A 135 21.92 1.78 -5.23
CA LEU A 135 22.36 2.16 -3.89
C LEU A 135 22.27 0.98 -2.90
N LEU A 136 21.15 0.24 -2.89
CA LEU A 136 21.04 -0.97 -2.07
C LEU A 136 22.11 -2.01 -2.40
N LYS A 137 22.44 -2.18 -3.69
CA LYS A 137 23.49 -3.10 -4.15
C LYS A 137 24.87 -2.65 -3.66
N LYS A 138 25.17 -1.35 -3.76
CA LYS A 138 26.44 -0.77 -3.30
C LYS A 138 26.62 -0.93 -1.78
N LEU A 139 25.58 -0.64 -1.01
CA LEU A 139 25.63 -0.72 0.45
C LEU A 139 25.72 -2.16 0.96
N ASN A 140 25.27 -3.13 0.16
CA ASN A 140 25.47 -4.56 0.38
C ASN A 140 25.15 -5.02 1.81
N PHE A 141 23.98 -4.63 2.31
CA PHE A 141 23.53 -5.01 3.65
C PHE A 141 23.41 -6.54 3.78
N PRO A 142 23.79 -7.13 4.94
CA PRO A 142 23.73 -8.58 5.15
C PRO A 142 22.30 -9.14 5.12
N ASP A 143 21.35 -8.41 5.70
CA ASP A 143 19.96 -8.83 5.83
C ASP A 143 18.99 -7.64 5.83
N TYR A 144 17.69 -7.96 5.78
CA TYR A 144 16.61 -6.97 5.69
C TYR A 144 16.49 -6.04 6.91
N ASN A 145 16.83 -6.53 8.09
CA ASN A 145 16.70 -5.80 9.34
C ASN A 145 17.88 -4.84 9.54
N MET A 146 19.00 -5.10 8.88
CA MET A 146 20.20 -4.26 8.89
C MET A 146 20.17 -3.14 7.85
N ILE A 147 19.13 -3.04 7.02
CA ILE A 147 19.01 -1.96 6.05
C ILE A 147 18.77 -0.64 6.80
N ASP A 148 19.71 0.28 6.67
CA ASP A 148 19.58 1.65 7.19
C ASP A 148 18.67 2.47 6.27
N TRP A 149 17.37 2.42 6.55
CA TRP A 149 16.36 3.15 5.77
C TRP A 149 16.46 4.66 5.93
N ASP A 150 16.98 5.16 7.06
CA ASP A 150 17.10 6.59 7.31
C ASP A 150 18.26 7.17 6.48
N TYR A 151 19.40 6.49 6.43
CA TYR A 151 20.50 6.85 5.53
C TYR A 151 20.07 6.87 4.06
N ILE A 152 19.38 5.82 3.60
CA ILE A 152 18.91 5.76 2.21
C ILE A 152 17.91 6.90 1.96
N LYS A 153 17.00 7.15 2.90
CA LYS A 153 15.99 8.22 2.78
C LYS A 153 16.62 9.59 2.64
N GLU A 154 17.74 9.87 3.30
CA GLU A 154 18.44 11.16 3.17
C GLU A 154 18.98 11.41 1.76
N LYS A 155 19.33 10.35 1.02
CA LYS A 155 19.78 10.47 -0.38
C LYS A 155 18.65 10.72 -1.37
N PHE A 156 17.40 10.53 -0.97
CA PHE A 156 16.23 10.81 -1.80
C PHE A 156 15.45 11.99 -1.26
N SER A 157 14.82 12.76 -2.14
CA SER A 157 13.82 13.72 -1.72
C SER A 157 12.73 13.01 -0.89
N SER A 158 12.51 13.50 0.33
CA SER A 158 11.62 12.88 1.33
C SER A 158 10.19 12.62 0.83
N ASN A 159 9.76 13.37 -0.18
CA ASN A 159 8.45 13.23 -0.84
C ASN A 159 8.29 11.92 -1.63
N TYR A 160 9.38 11.33 -2.14
CA TYR A 160 9.33 10.20 -3.05
C TYR A 160 9.81 8.88 -2.46
N PHE A 161 10.56 8.93 -1.36
CA PHE A 161 11.12 7.74 -0.72
C PHE A 161 10.05 6.70 -0.33
N ASN A 162 8.90 7.15 0.16
CA ASN A 162 7.78 6.24 0.49
C ASN A 162 7.23 5.51 -0.76
N ILE A 163 7.28 6.13 -1.93
CA ILE A 163 6.88 5.51 -3.20
C ILE A 163 7.91 4.45 -3.60
N LEU A 164 9.21 4.76 -3.48
CA LEU A 164 10.31 3.83 -3.74
C LEU A 164 10.21 2.59 -2.84
N LEU A 165 10.01 2.77 -1.52
CA LEU A 165 9.85 1.67 -0.58
C LEU A 165 8.67 0.75 -0.94
N ARG A 166 7.54 1.32 -1.35
CA ARG A 166 6.39 0.53 -1.79
C ARG A 166 6.74 -0.27 -3.05
N LYS A 167 7.33 0.39 -4.05
CA LYS A 167 7.73 -0.25 -5.32
C LYS A 167 8.73 -1.37 -5.09
N TRP A 168 9.72 -1.14 -4.24
CA TRP A 168 10.67 -2.15 -3.79
C TRP A 168 9.97 -3.40 -3.26
N ARG A 169 9.02 -3.23 -2.33
CA ARG A 169 8.27 -4.36 -1.75
C ARG A 169 7.45 -5.09 -2.79
N GLU A 170 6.74 -4.36 -3.66
CA GLU A 170 5.96 -4.95 -4.76
C GLU A 170 6.85 -5.70 -5.77
N MET A 171 8.03 -5.17 -6.09
CA MET A 171 8.96 -5.81 -7.01
C MET A 171 9.55 -7.08 -6.39
N ARG A 172 9.94 -7.03 -5.10
CA ARG A 172 10.49 -8.16 -4.38
C ARG A 172 9.56 -9.38 -4.38
N ILE A 173 8.28 -9.19 -4.05
CA ILE A 173 7.32 -10.31 -4.00
C ILE A 173 7.00 -10.91 -5.36
N ARG A 174 7.29 -10.19 -6.45
CA ARG A 174 7.09 -10.68 -7.83
C ARG A 174 8.26 -11.49 -8.35
N ILE A 175 9.38 -11.54 -7.63
CA ILE A 175 10.51 -12.38 -7.99
C ILE A 175 10.10 -13.84 -7.73
N PRO A 176 10.28 -14.76 -8.69
CA PRO A 176 10.03 -16.17 -8.48
C PRO A 176 10.83 -16.70 -7.29
N ASN A 177 10.19 -17.50 -6.44
CA ASN A 177 10.82 -18.09 -5.25
C ASN A 177 11.44 -17.08 -4.26
N HIS A 178 10.98 -15.81 -4.25
CA HIS A 178 11.55 -14.75 -3.39
C HIS A 178 11.64 -15.09 -1.90
N GLN A 179 10.81 -16.02 -1.39
CA GLN A 179 10.83 -16.44 0.01
C GLN A 179 12.10 -17.20 0.40
N HIS A 180 12.80 -17.78 -0.58
CA HIS A 180 14.02 -18.56 -0.39
C HIS A 180 15.29 -17.83 -0.84
N LEU A 181 15.14 -16.58 -1.32
CA LEU A 181 16.27 -15.77 -1.77
C LEU A 181 16.76 -14.87 -0.64
N SER A 182 18.07 -14.75 -0.53
CA SER A 182 18.73 -13.76 0.31
C SER A 182 18.46 -12.33 -0.19
N LEU A 183 18.70 -11.35 0.69
CA LEU A 183 18.65 -9.94 0.29
C LEU A 183 19.57 -9.66 -0.89
N TYR A 184 20.78 -10.22 -0.87
CA TYR A 184 21.76 -10.10 -1.95
C TYR A 184 21.20 -10.58 -3.29
N GLU A 185 20.64 -11.80 -3.34
CA GLU A 185 20.10 -12.38 -4.57
C GLU A 185 18.91 -11.57 -5.12
N ILE A 186 18.05 -11.07 -4.22
CA ILE A 186 16.92 -10.22 -4.60
C ILE A 186 17.41 -8.89 -5.19
N VAL A 187 18.36 -8.23 -4.53
CA VAL A 187 18.94 -6.97 -5.02
C VAL A 187 19.66 -7.20 -6.35
N ASP A 188 20.41 -8.29 -6.49
CA ASP A 188 21.12 -8.62 -7.73
C ASP A 188 20.17 -8.87 -8.90
N HIS A 189 19.11 -9.66 -8.68
CA HIS A 189 18.06 -9.88 -9.67
C HIS A 189 17.40 -8.56 -10.10
N LEU A 190 17.09 -7.70 -9.14
CA LEU A 190 16.48 -6.40 -9.42
C LEU A 190 17.45 -5.45 -10.12
N TYR A 191 18.74 -5.50 -9.80
CA TYR A 191 19.76 -4.71 -10.49
C TYR A 191 19.86 -5.11 -11.96
N LYS A 192 19.93 -6.41 -12.25
CA LYS A 192 19.93 -6.93 -13.63
C LYS A 192 18.68 -6.49 -14.42
N THR A 193 17.50 -6.56 -13.80
CA THR A 193 16.22 -6.34 -14.50
C THR A 193 15.76 -4.89 -14.54
N ARG A 194 16.17 -4.03 -13.60
CA ARG A 194 15.72 -2.64 -13.46
C ARG A 194 16.81 -1.60 -13.69
N VAL A 195 18.08 -1.98 -13.56
CA VAL A 195 19.22 -1.11 -13.86
C VAL A 195 19.78 -1.50 -15.23
N LEU A 196 20.44 -2.65 -15.32
CA LEU A 196 21.16 -3.06 -16.55
C LEU A 196 20.22 -3.22 -17.75
N LYS A 197 19.09 -3.91 -17.59
CA LYS A 197 18.14 -4.10 -18.72
C LYS A 197 17.51 -2.80 -19.22
N LEU A 198 17.39 -1.77 -18.39
CA LEU A 198 16.71 -0.53 -18.76
C LEU A 198 17.69 0.58 -19.18
N PHE A 199 18.88 0.59 -18.61
CA PHE A 199 19.83 1.69 -18.75
C PHE A 199 21.24 1.22 -19.13
N GLY A 200 21.53 -0.08 -19.17
CA GLY A 200 22.88 -0.60 -19.39
C GLY A 200 23.49 -0.18 -20.74
N ASP A 201 22.65 0.07 -21.75
CA ASP A 201 23.07 0.56 -23.07
C ASP A 201 23.07 2.11 -23.17
N ASP A 202 22.66 2.81 -22.10
CA ASP A 202 22.60 4.27 -22.01
C ASP A 202 23.71 4.78 -21.06
N PRO A 203 24.88 5.15 -21.60
CA PRO A 203 26.04 5.52 -20.79
C PRO A 203 25.82 6.80 -19.98
N GLU A 204 24.97 7.73 -20.47
CA GLU A 204 24.65 8.95 -19.72
C GLU A 204 23.82 8.61 -18.48
N LYS A 205 22.82 7.72 -18.62
CA LYS A 205 22.00 7.29 -17.48
C LYS A 205 22.73 6.40 -16.51
N MET A 206 23.61 5.52 -16.98
CA MET A 206 24.48 4.75 -16.08
C MET A 206 25.41 5.66 -15.29
N LYS A 207 26.02 6.65 -15.94
CA LYS A 207 26.83 7.66 -15.25
C LYS A 207 26.01 8.44 -14.22
N GLU A 208 24.79 8.85 -14.56
CA GLU A 208 23.89 9.55 -13.61
C GLU A 208 23.56 8.68 -12.37
N ILE A 209 23.41 7.36 -12.55
CA ILE A 209 23.19 6.41 -11.46
C ILE A 209 24.45 6.25 -10.62
N ASP A 210 25.62 6.12 -11.25
CA ASP A 210 26.90 5.96 -10.59
C ASP A 210 27.29 7.21 -9.79
N ASP A 211 27.11 8.39 -10.37
CA ASP A 211 27.35 9.67 -9.69
C ASP A 211 26.45 9.80 -8.45
N PHE A 212 25.17 9.40 -8.56
CA PHE A 212 24.21 9.42 -7.45
C PHE A 212 24.60 8.48 -6.30
N ILE A 213 25.05 7.26 -6.58
CA ILE A 213 25.42 6.32 -5.51
C ILE A 213 26.76 6.68 -4.85
N ASN A 214 27.58 7.53 -5.50
CA ASN A 214 28.89 7.96 -5.02
C ASN A 214 28.91 9.32 -4.31
N THR A 215 27.82 10.10 -4.41
CA THR A 215 27.55 11.24 -3.53
C THR A 215 27.06 10.76 -2.18
#